data_AF-A0A7G9GFR8-F1
#
_entry.id   AF-A0A7G9GFR8-F1
#
_cell.length_a   1.000
_cell.length_b   1.000
_cell.length_c   1.000
_cell.angle_alpha   90.00
_cell.angle_beta   90.00
_cell.angle_gamma   90.00
#
_symmetry.space_group_name_H-M   'P 1'
#
loop_
_entity.id
_entity.type
_entity.pdbx_description
1 polymer ?
#
loop_
_entity_poly.entity_id
_entity_poly.type
_entity_poly.pdbx_seq_one_letter_code
_entity_poly.pdbx_strand_id
1 'polypeptide(L)'
;MKVNIRKQKDGSALLGAIIIMAVVMLLSLSLLMISYSLFHTAGKRQDASQCRELAQSLSKALEEEITIPPFQSYQEQEAALNEGKYPLWFYLRYNVWQSSWPYYNTEERGHTASYACRYFTITPSDAGIEGAELLDGISVMIYWESESGAEEAGTPLVIQVTCEKGRQKTTVTSTYELIVGSTDYTDAPGPDAGTAGAEVNPNGNSIENEKAWSWSLNMRE
;
A
#
# COMPACT_ATOMS: atom_id res chain seq x y z
N MET A 1 -39.07 -54.86 69.69
CA MET A 1 -37.85 -54.29 69.06
C MET A 1 -38.29 -53.47 67.86
N LYS A 2 -38.26 -52.13 67.92
CA LYS A 2 -38.74 -51.23 66.86
C LYS A 2 -37.55 -50.83 65.98
N VAL A 3 -37.50 -51.31 64.74
CA VAL A 3 -36.47 -50.92 63.77
C VAL A 3 -36.91 -49.61 63.12
N ASN A 4 -36.27 -48.51 63.51
CA ASN A 4 -36.45 -47.20 62.85
C ASN A 4 -35.62 -47.18 61.56
N ILE A 5 -36.29 -47.33 60.42
CA ILE A 5 -35.69 -47.12 59.11
C ILE A 5 -35.66 -45.61 58.85
N ARG A 6 -34.53 -44.96 59.10
CA ARG A 6 -34.28 -43.59 58.63
C ARG A 6 -34.21 -43.62 57.10
N LYS A 7 -35.20 -43.05 56.43
CA LYS A 7 -35.13 -42.74 54.99
C LYS A 7 -34.01 -41.74 54.76
N GLN A 8 -32.88 -42.19 54.21
CA GLN A 8 -31.81 -41.33 53.72
C GLN A 8 -32.34 -40.43 52.58
N LYS A 9 -32.25 -39.11 52.75
CA LYS A 9 -32.55 -38.08 51.73
C LYS A 9 -31.31 -37.71 50.90
N ASP A 10 -30.26 -38.51 50.96
CA ASP A 10 -28.94 -38.17 50.38
C ASP A 10 -28.93 -38.28 48.84
N GLY A 11 -29.78 -39.14 48.26
CA GLY A 11 -29.86 -39.33 46.80
C GLY A 11 -30.43 -38.14 46.02
N SER A 12 -31.43 -37.42 46.57
CA SER A 12 -32.00 -36.23 45.92
C SER A 12 -31.09 -35.01 45.98
N ALA A 13 -30.31 -34.88 47.05
CA ALA A 13 -29.32 -33.82 47.19
C ALA A 13 -28.14 -34.00 46.22
N LEU A 14 -27.68 -35.25 46.04
CA LEU A 14 -26.63 -35.61 45.09
C LEU A 14 -27.07 -35.37 43.63
N LEU A 15 -28.31 -35.73 43.28
CA LEU A 15 -28.88 -35.47 41.96
C LEU A 15 -28.97 -33.95 41.66
N GLY A 16 -29.41 -33.17 42.65
CA GLY A 16 -29.46 -31.70 42.54
C GLY A 16 -28.07 -31.09 42.31
N ALA A 17 -27.05 -31.56 43.03
CA ALA A 17 -25.67 -31.10 42.86
C ALA A 17 -25.11 -31.42 41.46
N ILE A 18 -25.42 -32.60 40.89
CA ILE A 18 -25.01 -32.97 39.53
C ILE A 18 -25.67 -32.06 38.50
N ILE A 19 -26.97 -31.77 38.65
CA ILE A 19 -27.69 -30.85 37.76
C ILE A 19 -27.07 -29.45 37.83
N ILE A 20 -26.78 -28.95 39.04
CA ILE A 20 -26.14 -27.64 39.22
C ILE A 20 -24.75 -27.62 38.57
N MET A 21 -23.93 -28.66 38.76
CA MET A 21 -22.61 -28.75 38.12
C MET A 21 -22.70 -28.83 36.59
N ALA A 22 -23.68 -29.56 36.05
CA ALA A 22 -23.92 -29.63 34.61
C ALA A 22 -24.33 -28.28 34.04
N VAL A 23 -25.21 -27.54 34.74
CA VAL A 23 -25.60 -26.17 34.35
C VAL A 23 -24.41 -25.22 34.40
N VAL A 24 -23.57 -25.31 35.44
CA VAL A 24 -22.36 -24.49 35.55
C VAL A 24 -21.36 -24.81 34.44
N MET A 25 -21.17 -26.08 34.08
CA MET A 25 -20.31 -26.47 32.95
C MET A 25 -20.84 -25.99 31.61
N LEU A 26 -22.16 -26.04 31.39
CA LEU A 26 -22.77 -25.50 30.16
C LEU A 26 -22.62 -23.98 30.07
N LEU A 27 -22.75 -23.28 31.21
CA LEU A 27 -22.54 -21.83 31.30
C LEU A 27 -21.08 -21.43 31.09
N SER A 28 -20.13 -22.21 31.63
CA SER A 28 -18.71 -21.92 31.40
C SER A 28 -18.30 -22.17 29.95
N LEU A 29 -18.83 -23.22 29.31
CA LEU A 29 -18.56 -23.50 27.89
C LEU A 29 -19.15 -22.42 26.98
N SER A 30 -20.36 -21.92 27.28
CA SER A 30 -20.98 -20.84 26.51
C SER A 30 -20.21 -19.52 26.64
N LEU A 31 -19.75 -19.18 27.85
CA LEU A 31 -18.86 -18.03 28.07
C LEU A 31 -17.54 -18.16 27.30
N LEU A 32 -16.97 -19.36 27.23
CA LEU A 32 -15.72 -19.62 26.52
C LEU A 32 -15.89 -19.44 25.00
N MET A 33 -17.01 -19.90 24.43
CA MET A 33 -17.34 -19.65 23.03
C MET A 33 -17.58 -18.15 22.72
N ILE A 34 -18.31 -17.45 23.59
CA ILE A 34 -18.52 -16.01 23.44
C ILE A 34 -17.20 -15.26 23.51
N SER A 35 -16.35 -15.58 24.49
CA SER A 35 -15.01 -15.02 24.64
C SER A 35 -14.17 -15.25 23.39
N TYR A 36 -14.12 -16.50 22.88
CA TYR A 36 -13.39 -16.81 21.64
C TYR A 36 -13.88 -15.98 20.44
N SER A 37 -15.21 -15.87 20.27
CA SER A 37 -15.79 -15.09 19.18
C SER A 37 -15.45 -13.60 19.27
N LEU A 38 -15.43 -13.04 20.49
CA LEU A 38 -15.05 -11.66 20.76
C LEU A 38 -13.57 -11.43 20.50
N PHE A 39 -12.69 -12.31 21.01
CA PHE A 39 -11.25 -12.22 20.80
C PHE A 39 -10.88 -12.30 19.31
N HIS A 40 -11.47 -13.23 18.57
CA HIS A 40 -11.23 -13.35 17.14
C HIS A 40 -11.74 -12.13 16.35
N THR A 41 -12.88 -11.56 16.76
CA THR A 41 -13.40 -10.33 16.14
C THR A 41 -12.55 -9.11 16.48
N ALA A 42 -12.08 -9.00 17.72
CA ALA A 42 -11.20 -7.92 18.16
C ALA A 42 -9.85 -7.97 17.43
N GLY A 43 -9.24 -9.15 17.33
CA GLY A 43 -8.00 -9.35 16.57
C GLY A 43 -8.14 -8.94 15.12
N LYS A 44 -9.21 -9.36 14.44
CA LYS A 44 -9.48 -8.94 13.06
C LYS A 44 -9.63 -7.44 12.88
N ARG A 45 -10.31 -6.76 13.81
CA ARG A 45 -10.47 -5.30 13.77
C ARG A 45 -9.14 -4.59 13.97
N GLN A 46 -8.31 -5.08 14.88
CA GLN A 46 -6.97 -4.55 15.10
C GLN A 46 -6.08 -4.74 13.88
N ASP A 47 -6.08 -5.94 13.27
CA ASP A 47 -5.29 -6.21 12.07
C ASP A 47 -5.71 -5.32 10.89
N ALA A 48 -7.03 -5.12 10.71
CA ALA A 48 -7.55 -4.21 9.70
C ALA A 48 -7.14 -2.75 9.95
N SER A 49 -7.17 -2.28 11.21
CA SER A 49 -6.75 -0.92 11.57
C SER A 49 -5.27 -0.70 11.28
N GLN A 50 -4.41 -1.63 11.72
CA GLN A 50 -2.97 -1.54 11.49
C GLN A 50 -2.62 -1.60 10.00
N CYS A 51 -3.26 -2.50 9.26
CA CYS A 51 -3.10 -2.60 7.81
C CYS A 51 -3.48 -1.29 7.10
N ARG A 52 -4.57 -0.65 7.54
CA ARG A 52 -5.01 0.64 7.01
C ARG A 52 -4.05 1.77 7.35
N GLU A 53 -3.66 1.89 8.62
CA GLU A 53 -2.73 2.94 9.07
C GLU A 53 -1.39 2.84 8.32
N LEU A 54 -0.86 1.63 8.17
CA LEU A 54 0.41 1.42 7.46
C LEU A 54 0.28 1.69 5.95
N ALA A 55 -0.82 1.27 5.31
CA ALA A 55 -1.06 1.60 3.90
C ALA A 55 -1.17 3.12 3.67
N GLN A 56 -1.80 3.84 4.60
CA GLN A 56 -1.89 5.31 4.56
C GLN A 56 -0.53 5.98 4.78
N SER A 57 0.24 5.52 5.78
CA SER A 57 1.58 6.03 6.05
C SER A 57 2.52 5.83 4.87
N LEU A 58 2.50 4.63 4.26
CA LEU A 58 3.31 4.35 3.08
C LEU A 58 2.84 5.16 1.86
N SER A 59 1.54 5.27 1.64
CA SER A 59 1.01 6.12 0.56
C SER A 59 1.44 7.58 0.71
N LYS A 60 1.56 8.08 1.94
CA LYS A 60 2.04 9.43 2.22
C LYS A 60 3.56 9.56 2.04
N ALA A 61 4.34 8.57 2.46
CA ALA A 61 5.78 8.57 2.20
C ALA A 61 6.09 8.59 0.69
N LEU A 62 5.34 7.82 -0.11
CA LEU A 62 5.45 7.85 -1.56
C LEU A 62 5.03 9.21 -2.15
N GLU A 63 3.97 9.83 -1.62
CA GLU A 63 3.57 11.19 -2.00
C GLU A 63 4.71 12.19 -1.81
N GLU A 64 5.34 12.21 -0.63
CA GLU A 64 6.43 13.13 -0.31
C GLU A 64 7.62 12.98 -1.27
N GLU A 65 7.86 11.76 -1.76
CA GLU A 65 8.93 11.48 -2.71
C GLU A 65 8.61 11.95 -4.14
N ILE A 66 7.34 11.89 -4.56
CA ILE A 66 6.94 12.23 -5.94
C ILE A 66 6.45 13.66 -6.10
N THR A 67 5.88 14.27 -5.07
CA THR A 67 5.35 15.66 -5.14
C THR A 67 6.42 16.68 -4.74
N ILE A 68 7.67 16.44 -5.11
CA ILE A 68 8.74 17.40 -4.92
C ILE A 68 8.50 18.64 -5.79
N PRO A 69 8.87 19.84 -5.32
CA PRO A 69 8.86 21.01 -6.18
C PRO A 69 9.80 20.80 -7.37
N PRO A 70 9.53 21.43 -8.53
CA PRO A 70 10.49 21.45 -9.63
C PRO A 70 11.85 21.93 -9.14
N PHE A 71 12.92 21.31 -9.64
CA PHE A 71 14.29 21.77 -9.38
C PHE A 71 14.47 23.19 -9.92
N GLN A 72 15.40 23.96 -9.35
CA GLN A 72 15.67 25.31 -9.85
C GLN A 72 16.49 25.27 -11.15
N SER A 73 17.25 24.20 -11.37
CA SER A 73 18.10 24.01 -12.54
C SER A 73 18.36 22.53 -12.83
N TYR A 74 18.81 22.21 -14.04
CA TYR A 74 19.16 20.83 -14.40
C TYR A 74 20.32 20.30 -13.56
N GLN A 75 21.32 21.13 -13.25
CA GLN A 75 22.46 20.73 -12.41
C GLN A 75 22.02 20.28 -11.01
N GLU A 76 21.01 20.93 -10.43
CA GLU A 76 20.44 20.53 -9.14
C GLU A 76 19.73 19.17 -9.24
N GLN A 77 18.98 18.96 -10.33
CA GLN A 77 18.34 17.68 -10.62
C GLN A 77 19.39 16.56 -10.79
N GLU A 78 20.46 16.79 -11.54
CA GLU A 78 21.55 15.82 -11.74
C GLU A 78 22.28 15.51 -10.43
N ALA A 79 22.52 16.51 -9.59
CA ALA A 79 23.11 16.31 -8.26
C ALA A 79 22.20 15.44 -7.38
N ALA A 80 20.88 15.71 -7.35
CA ALA A 80 19.93 14.91 -6.59
C ALA A 80 19.90 13.44 -7.05
N LEU A 81 19.95 13.20 -8.37
CA LEU A 81 20.05 11.85 -8.92
C LEU A 81 21.33 11.14 -8.47
N ASN A 82 22.47 11.80 -8.57
CA ASN A 82 23.77 11.23 -8.18
C ASN A 82 23.89 10.97 -6.67
N GLU A 83 23.17 11.74 -5.86
CA GLU A 83 23.04 11.52 -4.41
C GLU A 83 22.00 10.43 -4.06
N GLY A 84 21.27 9.89 -5.04
CA GLY A 84 20.24 8.87 -4.83
C GLY A 84 18.96 9.41 -4.17
N LYS A 85 18.68 10.71 -4.30
CA LYS A 85 17.46 11.33 -3.78
C LYS A 85 16.30 11.12 -4.74
N TYR A 86 15.11 10.94 -4.17
CA TYR A 86 13.84 10.82 -4.91
C TYR A 86 13.86 9.75 -6.03
N PRO A 87 14.32 8.51 -5.76
CA PRO A 87 14.46 7.48 -6.78
C PRO A 87 13.16 7.19 -7.54
N LEU A 88 11.99 7.22 -6.88
CA LEU A 88 10.70 7.03 -7.54
C LEU A 88 10.36 8.18 -8.47
N TRP A 89 10.63 9.43 -8.08
CA TRP A 89 10.42 10.58 -8.95
C TRP A 89 11.24 10.46 -10.23
N PHE A 90 12.53 10.09 -10.10
CA PHE A 90 13.40 9.85 -11.26
C PHE A 90 12.92 8.67 -12.09
N TYR A 91 12.48 7.58 -11.47
CA TYR A 91 11.90 6.45 -12.17
C TYR A 91 10.70 6.89 -13.04
N LEU A 92 9.79 7.68 -12.49
CA LEU A 92 8.66 8.22 -13.24
C LEU A 92 9.14 9.11 -14.39
N ARG A 93 10.08 10.03 -14.12
CA ARG A 93 10.64 10.96 -15.11
C ARG A 93 11.25 10.26 -16.32
N TYR A 94 11.93 9.13 -16.10
CA TYR A 94 12.61 8.35 -17.15
C TYR A 94 11.73 7.31 -17.83
N ASN A 95 10.56 6.95 -17.29
CA ASN A 95 9.77 5.84 -17.84
C ASN A 95 8.36 6.25 -18.29
N VAL A 96 7.76 7.29 -17.72
CA VAL A 96 6.46 7.81 -18.20
C VAL A 96 6.67 8.49 -19.56
N TRP A 97 5.68 8.40 -20.46
CA TRP A 97 5.77 8.88 -21.84
C TRP A 97 6.83 8.16 -22.72
N GLN A 98 7.33 7.01 -22.27
CA GLN A 98 8.29 6.20 -23.02
C GLN A 98 7.65 4.99 -23.67
N SER A 99 8.19 4.57 -24.82
CA SER A 99 7.73 3.35 -25.51
C SER A 99 7.89 2.07 -24.69
N SER A 100 8.81 2.06 -23.71
CA SER A 100 9.02 0.94 -22.79
C SER A 100 7.91 0.78 -21.75
N TRP A 101 7.09 1.81 -21.53
CA TRP A 101 5.99 1.79 -20.57
C TRP A 101 4.73 2.39 -21.18
N PRO A 102 3.86 1.55 -21.79
CA PRO A 102 2.62 2.05 -22.36
C PRO A 102 1.70 2.61 -21.28
N TYR A 103 0.97 3.67 -21.60
CA TYR A 103 -0.10 4.18 -20.75
C TYR A 103 -1.24 3.16 -20.64
N TYR A 104 -2.00 3.30 -19.57
CA TYR A 104 -3.21 2.54 -19.33
C TYR A 104 -4.39 3.15 -20.09
N ASN A 105 -5.00 2.34 -20.95
CA ASN A 105 -6.25 2.64 -21.63
C ASN A 105 -6.93 1.30 -21.97
N THR A 106 -8.13 1.08 -21.45
CA THR A 106 -8.87 -0.18 -21.62
C THR A 106 -9.43 -0.39 -23.03
N GLU A 107 -9.57 0.69 -23.80
CA GLU A 107 -10.12 0.67 -25.16
C GLU A 107 -9.05 0.34 -26.21
N GLU A 108 -7.78 0.49 -25.86
CA GLU A 108 -6.65 0.32 -26.78
C GLU A 108 -5.88 -0.99 -26.56
N ARG A 109 -5.62 -1.70 -27.66
CA ARG A 109 -4.87 -2.96 -27.61
C ARG A 109 -3.41 -2.69 -27.24
N GLY A 110 -2.93 -3.34 -26.19
CA GLY A 110 -1.56 -3.17 -25.68
C GLY A 110 -1.43 -2.14 -24.56
N HIS A 111 -2.54 -1.50 -24.18
CA HIS A 111 -2.62 -0.49 -23.11
C HIS A 111 -3.42 -0.98 -21.90
N THR A 112 -3.75 -2.26 -21.85
CA THR A 112 -4.47 -2.86 -20.71
C THR A 112 -3.55 -3.04 -19.49
N ALA A 113 -4.14 -3.39 -18.35
CA ALA A 113 -3.40 -3.57 -17.08
C ALA A 113 -2.20 -4.53 -17.18
N SER A 114 -2.27 -5.55 -18.05
CA SER A 114 -1.18 -6.50 -18.25
C SER A 114 0.09 -5.88 -18.85
N TYR A 115 -0.01 -4.72 -19.49
CA TYR A 115 1.10 -4.03 -20.15
C TYR A 115 1.45 -2.72 -19.43
N ALA A 116 0.44 -1.98 -18.97
CA ALA A 116 0.60 -0.65 -18.41
C ALA A 116 0.85 -0.64 -16.90
N CYS A 117 0.44 -1.66 -16.14
CA CYS A 117 0.72 -1.68 -14.71
C CYS A 117 2.15 -2.11 -14.41
N ARG A 118 2.78 -1.44 -13.43
CA ARG A 118 4.05 -1.83 -12.82
C ARG A 118 3.79 -2.22 -11.38
N TYR A 119 4.37 -3.32 -10.95
CA TYR A 119 4.16 -3.90 -9.63
C TYR A 119 5.48 -3.96 -8.89
N PHE A 120 5.48 -3.45 -7.66
CA PHE A 120 6.60 -3.45 -6.76
C PHE A 120 6.18 -4.16 -5.47
N THR A 121 7.02 -5.05 -4.98
CA THR A 121 6.83 -5.70 -3.69
C THR A 121 7.85 -5.12 -2.73
N ILE A 122 7.39 -4.65 -1.59
CA ILE A 122 8.25 -4.08 -0.56
C ILE A 122 8.35 -5.11 0.55
N THR A 123 9.56 -5.53 0.87
CA THR A 123 9.80 -6.33 2.07
C THR A 123 9.44 -5.48 3.28
N PRO A 124 8.63 -5.96 4.24
CA PRO A 124 8.22 -5.15 5.37
C PRO A 124 9.38 -4.57 6.21
N SER A 125 10.53 -5.28 6.27
CA SER A 125 11.75 -4.79 6.91
C SER A 125 12.38 -3.59 6.22
N ASP A 126 12.16 -3.45 4.92
CA ASP A 126 12.82 -2.48 4.04
C ASP A 126 11.92 -1.26 3.77
N ALA A 127 10.68 -1.29 4.27
CA ALA A 127 9.69 -0.23 4.05
C ALA A 127 10.05 1.10 4.73
N GLY A 128 10.98 1.09 5.69
CA GLY A 128 11.41 2.30 6.40
C GLY A 128 10.33 2.95 7.28
N ILE A 129 9.22 2.24 7.52
CA ILE A 129 8.06 2.71 8.31
C ILE A 129 7.96 1.86 9.56
N GLU A 130 7.84 2.52 10.72
CA GLU A 130 7.67 1.84 12.00
C GLU A 130 6.39 1.00 12.00
N GLY A 131 6.49 -0.27 12.43
CA GLY A 131 5.37 -1.19 12.46
C GLY A 131 5.11 -1.93 11.14
N ALA A 132 5.86 -1.63 10.07
CA ALA A 132 5.75 -2.36 8.82
C ALA A 132 6.05 -3.85 9.00
N GLU A 133 6.98 -4.23 9.89
CA GLU A 133 7.32 -5.61 10.24
C GLU A 133 6.15 -6.45 10.78
N LEU A 134 5.04 -5.80 11.15
CA LEU A 134 3.81 -6.45 11.60
C LEU A 134 2.92 -6.90 10.43
N LEU A 135 3.23 -6.50 9.19
CA LEU A 135 2.50 -6.88 7.98
C LEU A 135 3.05 -8.19 7.40
N ASP A 136 2.16 -8.94 6.77
CA ASP A 136 2.51 -10.14 6.01
C ASP A 136 3.01 -9.79 4.59
N GLY A 137 2.58 -8.65 4.06
CA GLY A 137 2.98 -8.20 2.73
C GLY A 137 2.65 -6.75 2.43
N ILE A 138 3.50 -6.13 1.61
CA ILE A 138 3.32 -4.78 1.09
C ILE A 138 3.55 -4.83 -0.42
N SER A 139 2.60 -4.29 -1.18
CA SER A 139 2.70 -4.18 -2.63
C SER A 139 2.27 -2.80 -3.10
N VAL A 140 2.95 -2.29 -4.11
CA VAL A 140 2.66 -1.01 -4.76
C VAL A 140 2.42 -1.29 -6.24
N MET A 141 1.29 -0.84 -6.76
CA MET A 141 0.99 -0.86 -8.19
C MET A 141 0.99 0.57 -8.71
N ILE A 142 1.66 0.80 -9.83
CA ILE A 142 1.76 2.12 -10.46
C ILE A 142 1.36 1.99 -11.93
N TYR A 143 0.55 2.91 -12.42
CA TYR A 143 0.26 3.08 -13.83
C TYR A 143 -0.06 4.55 -14.13
N TRP A 144 0.11 4.95 -15.37
CA TRP A 144 -0.27 6.28 -15.85
C TRP A 144 -1.32 6.12 -16.94
N GLU A 145 -2.26 7.05 -17.05
CA GLU A 145 -3.31 7.00 -18.08
C GLU A 145 -3.06 8.09 -19.12
N SER A 146 -3.48 7.86 -20.35
CA SER A 146 -3.39 8.83 -21.44
C SER A 146 -4.28 8.40 -22.59
N GLU A 147 -4.33 9.25 -23.62
CA GLU A 147 -4.98 8.98 -24.89
C GLU A 147 -4.07 9.40 -26.05
N SER A 148 -4.31 8.83 -27.24
CA SER A 148 -3.49 9.14 -28.41
C SER A 148 -3.55 10.63 -28.77
N GLY A 149 -2.40 11.29 -28.80
CA GLY A 149 -2.29 12.71 -29.14
C GLY A 149 -2.50 13.66 -27.96
N ALA A 150 -2.60 13.15 -26.73
CA ALA A 150 -2.59 13.98 -25.52
C ALA A 150 -1.27 14.74 -25.36
N GLU A 151 -1.31 15.79 -24.53
CA GLU A 151 -0.12 16.50 -24.08
C GLU A 151 0.43 15.87 -22.79
N GLU A 152 1.72 16.08 -22.52
CA GLU A 152 2.35 15.58 -21.27
C GLU A 152 1.74 16.23 -20.02
N ALA A 153 1.47 17.54 -20.08
CA ALA A 153 0.88 18.26 -18.95
C ALA A 153 -0.54 17.76 -18.67
N GLY A 154 -0.86 17.54 -17.39
CA GLY A 154 -2.15 16.97 -16.97
C GLY A 154 -2.21 15.44 -17.02
N THR A 155 -1.12 14.75 -17.36
CA THR A 155 -1.09 13.28 -17.37
C THR A 155 -1.42 12.73 -15.98
N PRO A 156 -2.46 11.88 -15.83
CA PRO A 156 -2.77 11.24 -14.57
C PRO A 156 -1.83 10.05 -14.28
N LEU A 157 -1.36 9.97 -13.04
CA LEU A 157 -0.59 8.86 -12.49
C LEU A 157 -1.34 8.28 -11.29
N VAL A 158 -1.58 6.98 -11.32
CA VAL A 158 -2.27 6.27 -10.24
C VAL A 158 -1.29 5.35 -9.52
N ILE A 159 -1.23 5.50 -8.20
CA ILE A 159 -0.44 4.66 -7.30
C ILE A 159 -1.39 3.99 -6.30
N GLN A 160 -1.37 2.67 -6.27
CA GLN A 160 -2.11 1.86 -5.31
C GLN A 160 -1.15 1.19 -4.34
N VAL A 161 -1.25 1.57 -3.07
CA VAL A 161 -0.51 0.92 -1.98
C VAL A 161 -1.41 -0.09 -1.31
N THR A 162 -0.97 -1.33 -1.28
CA THR A 162 -1.72 -2.43 -0.70
C THR A 162 -0.91 -3.12 0.38
N CYS A 163 -1.44 -3.10 1.60
CA CYS A 163 -0.90 -3.82 2.75
C CYS A 163 -1.76 -5.04 3.06
N GLU A 164 -1.13 -6.09 3.58
CA GLU A 164 -1.78 -7.35 3.96
C GLU A 164 -1.34 -7.77 5.37
N LYS A 165 -2.31 -8.18 6.20
CA LYS A 165 -2.06 -8.75 7.53
C LYS A 165 -3.10 -9.82 7.86
N GLY A 166 -2.65 -11.04 8.08
CA GLY A 166 -3.47 -12.23 8.24
C GLY A 166 -4.39 -12.46 7.04
N ARG A 167 -5.69 -12.20 7.25
CA ARG A 167 -6.72 -12.28 6.18
C ARG A 167 -7.27 -10.91 5.80
N GLN A 168 -6.69 -9.83 6.32
CA GLN A 168 -7.10 -8.46 6.04
C GLN A 168 -6.18 -7.88 4.97
N LYS A 169 -6.77 -7.12 4.07
CA LYS A 169 -6.09 -6.44 2.97
C LYS A 169 -6.68 -5.05 2.88
N THR A 170 -5.81 -4.04 2.86
CA THR A 170 -6.22 -2.65 2.67
C THR A 170 -5.44 -2.08 1.51
N THR A 171 -6.16 -1.42 0.59
CA THR A 171 -5.58 -0.70 -0.53
C THR A 171 -5.93 0.77 -0.38
N VAL A 172 -4.93 1.63 -0.51
CA VAL A 172 -5.06 3.08 -0.62
C VAL A 172 -4.70 3.46 -2.05
N THR A 173 -5.58 4.20 -2.71
CA THR A 173 -5.35 4.65 -4.09
C THR A 173 -5.09 6.15 -4.07
N SER A 174 -3.97 6.58 -4.64
CA SER A 174 -3.66 8.00 -4.83
C SER A 174 -3.48 8.30 -6.30
N THR A 175 -4.11 9.38 -6.76
CA THR A 175 -4.01 9.88 -8.13
C THR A 175 -3.29 11.22 -8.11
N TYR A 176 -2.29 11.32 -8.98
CA TYR A 176 -1.43 12.48 -9.16
C TYR A 176 -1.58 13.00 -10.59
N GLU A 177 -1.22 14.25 -10.78
CA GLU A 177 -1.25 14.92 -12.08
C GLU A 177 0.12 15.49 -12.40
N LEU A 178 0.59 15.22 -13.63
CA LEU A 178 1.88 15.71 -14.13
C LEU A 178 1.79 17.21 -14.41
N ILE A 179 2.67 17.96 -13.78
CA ILE A 179 2.90 19.37 -14.05
C ILE A 179 4.19 19.49 -14.84
N VAL A 180 4.09 20.08 -16.03
CA VAL A 180 5.25 20.49 -16.82
C VAL A 180 5.43 22.00 -16.61
N GLY A 181 6.61 22.39 -16.12
CA GLY A 181 6.95 23.77 -15.83
C GLY A 181 6.85 24.65 -17.08
N SER A 182 6.43 25.90 -16.89
CA SER A 182 6.29 26.86 -17.99
C SER A 182 7.62 27.39 -18.53
N THR A 183 8.72 27.11 -17.84
CA THR A 183 10.06 27.59 -18.15
C THR A 183 11.00 26.40 -18.15
N ASP A 184 11.73 26.25 -19.25
CA ASP A 184 12.73 25.20 -19.39
C ASP A 184 14.02 25.53 -18.63
N TYR A 185 14.73 24.49 -18.21
CA TYR A 185 16.07 24.61 -17.64
C TYR A 185 17.04 25.12 -18.70
N THR A 186 17.59 26.31 -18.48
CA THR A 186 18.56 26.93 -19.39
C THR A 186 19.96 26.32 -19.31
N ASP A 187 20.23 25.55 -18.26
CA ASP A 187 21.50 24.88 -17.98
C ASP A 187 21.50 23.40 -18.38
N ALA A 188 20.43 22.92 -19.02
CA ALA A 188 20.33 21.54 -19.47
C ALA A 188 21.41 21.24 -20.54
N PRO A 189 22.12 20.10 -20.41
CA PRO A 189 23.06 19.65 -21.43
C PRO A 189 22.30 19.28 -22.71
N GLY A 190 23.03 19.30 -23.83
CA GLY A 190 22.52 18.82 -25.12
C GLY A 190 22.07 17.35 -25.08
N PRO A 191 21.48 16.85 -26.18
CA PRO A 191 20.77 15.55 -26.22
C PRO A 191 21.62 14.31 -25.90
N ASP A 192 22.95 14.44 -25.79
CA ASP A 192 23.90 13.35 -25.50
C ASP A 192 24.26 13.23 -24.01
N ALA A 193 23.54 13.91 -23.11
CA ALA A 193 23.78 13.79 -21.68
C ALA A 193 23.50 12.36 -21.19
N GLY A 194 24.37 11.87 -20.30
CA GLY A 194 24.34 10.48 -19.84
C GLY A 194 22.97 10.05 -19.30
N THR A 195 22.59 8.81 -19.60
CA THR A 195 21.37 8.21 -19.06
C THR A 195 21.54 7.84 -17.59
N ALA A 196 20.49 8.00 -16.78
CA ALA A 196 20.49 7.52 -15.40
C ALA A 196 20.79 6.01 -15.29
N GLY A 197 21.22 5.59 -14.10
CA GLY A 197 21.52 4.19 -13.82
C GLY A 197 20.30 3.26 -13.96
N ALA A 198 20.57 1.96 -14.11
CA ALA A 198 19.54 0.94 -14.37
C ALA A 198 18.48 0.81 -13.27
N GLU A 199 18.75 1.31 -12.06
CA GLU A 199 17.80 1.30 -10.93
C GLU A 199 16.57 2.16 -11.20
N VAL A 200 16.76 3.35 -11.77
CA VAL A 200 15.67 4.28 -12.11
C VAL A 200 15.35 4.29 -13.61
N ASN A 201 16.31 3.90 -14.46
CA ASN A 201 16.15 3.85 -15.91
C ASN A 201 16.57 2.49 -16.48
N PRO A 202 15.81 1.41 -16.19
CA PRO A 202 16.19 0.05 -16.58
C PRO A 202 16.24 -0.18 -18.10
N ASN A 203 15.52 0.64 -18.87
CA ASN A 203 15.46 0.53 -20.33
C ASN A 203 16.41 1.51 -21.05
N GLY A 204 17.17 2.32 -20.31
CA GLY A 204 18.06 3.31 -20.92
C GLY A 204 17.33 4.37 -21.73
N ASN A 205 16.12 4.75 -21.31
CA ASN A 205 15.29 5.76 -21.94
C ASN A 205 15.95 7.14 -21.90
N SER A 206 15.72 7.93 -22.95
CA SER A 206 16.16 9.31 -23.02
C SER A 206 15.01 10.25 -22.66
N ILE A 207 15.35 11.41 -22.10
CA ILE A 207 14.40 12.44 -21.71
C ILE A 207 14.78 13.79 -22.28
N GLU A 208 13.80 14.66 -22.45
CA GLU A 208 14.02 16.08 -22.75
C GLU A 208 14.51 16.78 -21.47
N ASN A 209 15.82 16.89 -21.31
CA ASN A 209 16.47 17.38 -20.08
C ASN A 209 16.05 18.78 -19.65
N GLU A 210 15.61 19.60 -20.60
CA GLU A 210 15.20 20.99 -20.39
C GLU A 210 13.82 21.12 -19.73
N LYS A 211 12.94 20.11 -19.85
CA LYS A 211 11.61 20.15 -19.25
C LYS A 211 11.66 19.93 -17.73
N ALA A 212 11.18 20.93 -17.00
CA ALA A 212 10.95 20.83 -15.56
C ALA A 212 9.65 20.05 -15.29
N TRP A 213 9.76 18.86 -14.68
CA TRP A 213 8.58 18.08 -14.28
C TRP A 213 8.33 18.23 -12.77
N SER A 214 7.08 18.12 -12.37
CA SER A 214 6.69 17.82 -10.99
C SER A 214 5.34 17.11 -10.97
N TRP A 215 5.01 16.49 -9.84
CA TRP A 215 3.71 15.87 -9.65
C TRP A 215 2.93 16.60 -8.56
N SER A 216 1.62 16.69 -8.74
CA SER A 216 0.72 17.18 -7.70
C SER A 216 -0.28 16.10 -7.32
N LEU A 217 -0.57 15.94 -6.04
CA LEU A 217 -1.63 15.06 -5.58
C LEU A 217 -2.98 15.67 -5.99
N ASN A 218 -3.78 14.92 -6.72
CA ASN A 218 -5.13 15.29 -7.10
C ASN A 218 -6.15 14.69 -6.11
N MET A 219 -6.08 13.37 -5.88
CA MET A 219 -7.05 12.66 -5.04
C MET A 219 -6.41 11.49 -4.29
N ARG A 220 -6.95 11.17 -3.10
CA ARG A 220 -6.63 9.95 -2.34
C ARG A 220 -7.91 9.30 -1.80
N GLU A 221 -8.04 8.00 -1.99
CA GLU A 221 -9.13 7.12 -1.53
C GLU A 221 -8.71 6.17 -0.42
#